data_AF-A0A1H1YWQ3-F1
#
_entry.id   AF-A0A1H1YWQ3-F1
#
_cell.length_a   1.000
_cell.length_b   1.000
_cell.length_c   1.000
_cell.angle_alpha   90.00
_cell.angle_beta   90.00
_cell.angle_gamma   90.00
#
_symmetry.space_group_name_H-M   'P 1'
#
loop_
_entity.id
_entity.type
_entity.pdbx_description
1 polymer ?
#
loop_
_entity_poly.entity_id
_entity_poly.type
_entity_poly.pdbx_seq_one_letter_code
_entity_poly.pdbx_strand_id
1 'polypeptide(L)'
;MELGEARELAAGLMARHGLKGWRLTFDNAKTRAGVCRPATKQIGLSRPLMGIYTIEQVTDTVLHEIAHALVGAKHGHDAVWRATAQRIGCSGTRCVPEGVPRVEGSWVGFCPAGHSTTAHRRPTRVRSCSRCSRAFDRNAVFAWTYRGQAAPMQAAYAAEMIRVQGGRTGVAFKIGDRVRLKGGGKYGGLVGTIVKQGRSRYHVQTRAGLLNATFAMVEPLA
;
A
#
# COMPACT_ATOMS: atom_id res chain seq x y z
N MET A 1 -19.53 12.61 14.27
CA MET A 1 -20.96 12.32 14.53
C MET A 1 -21.02 11.16 15.51
N GLU A 2 -21.95 11.18 16.47
CA GLU A 2 -22.06 10.08 17.44
C GLU A 2 -22.62 8.82 16.76
N LEU A 3 -22.25 7.64 17.27
CA LEU A 3 -22.64 6.38 16.61
C LEU A 3 -24.15 6.13 16.63
N GLY A 4 -24.87 6.65 17.64
CA GLY A 4 -26.32 6.61 17.72
C GLY A 4 -26.97 7.36 16.56
N GLU A 5 -26.53 8.59 16.32
CA GLU A 5 -27.00 9.43 15.20
C GLU A 5 -26.70 8.76 13.85
N ALA A 6 -25.51 8.20 13.68
CA ALA A 6 -25.14 7.44 12.48
C ALA A 6 -26.09 6.27 12.22
N ARG A 7 -26.49 5.56 13.28
CA ARG A 7 -27.41 4.42 13.21
C ARG A 7 -28.81 4.87 12.82
N GLU A 8 -29.32 5.93 13.43
CA GLU A 8 -30.66 6.47 13.17
C GLU A 8 -30.77 6.99 11.74
N LEU A 9 -29.80 7.79 11.32
CA LEU A 9 -29.67 8.28 9.94
C LEU A 9 -29.67 7.11 8.95
N ALA A 10 -28.81 6.11 9.19
CA ALA A 10 -28.69 4.98 8.28
C ALA A 10 -29.96 4.13 8.21
N ALA A 11 -30.60 3.87 9.35
CA ALA A 11 -31.88 3.16 9.42
C ALA A 11 -32.99 3.92 8.68
N GLY A 12 -33.06 5.25 8.85
CA GLY A 12 -34.03 6.10 8.16
C GLY A 12 -33.84 6.08 6.64
N LEU A 13 -32.60 6.16 6.15
CA LEU A 13 -32.29 6.05 4.73
C LEU A 13 -32.63 4.67 4.16
N MET A 14 -32.29 3.59 4.88
CA MET A 14 -32.65 2.23 4.48
C MET A 14 -34.18 2.05 4.36
N ALA A 15 -34.94 2.57 5.33
CA ALA A 15 -36.40 2.54 5.29
C ALA A 15 -36.96 3.35 4.11
N ARG A 16 -36.46 4.58 3.91
CA ARG A 16 -36.86 5.47 2.80
C ARG A 16 -36.66 4.82 1.43
N HIS A 17 -35.59 4.06 1.26
CA HIS A 17 -35.27 3.40 -0.02
C HIS A 17 -35.78 1.96 -0.12
N GLY A 18 -36.66 1.53 0.80
CA GLY A 18 -37.40 0.27 0.66
C GLY A 18 -36.58 -0.99 0.95
N LEU A 19 -35.48 -0.90 1.71
CA LEU A 19 -34.65 -2.05 2.09
C LEU A 19 -35.30 -2.89 3.21
N LYS A 20 -36.54 -3.35 2.98
CA LYS A 20 -37.28 -4.21 3.91
C LYS A 20 -36.53 -5.54 4.11
N GLY A 21 -36.37 -5.93 5.38
CA GLY A 21 -35.66 -7.16 5.76
C GLY A 21 -34.12 -7.07 5.69
N TRP A 22 -33.56 -5.92 5.35
CA TRP A 22 -32.13 -5.67 5.47
C TRP A 22 -31.75 -5.27 6.90
N ARG A 23 -30.54 -5.62 7.32
CA ARG A 23 -30.00 -5.26 8.64
C ARG A 23 -28.83 -4.30 8.51
N LEU A 24 -28.81 -3.30 9.40
CA LEU A 24 -27.66 -2.43 9.61
C LEU A 24 -26.70 -3.09 10.61
N THR A 25 -25.42 -3.16 10.26
CA THR A 25 -24.36 -3.72 11.09
C THR A 25 -23.21 -2.74 11.20
N PHE A 26 -22.44 -2.85 12.29
CA PHE A 26 -21.27 -2.02 12.51
C PHE A 26 -20.04 -2.90 12.75
N ASP A 27 -18.94 -2.59 12.07
CA ASP A 27 -17.66 -3.28 12.23
C ASP A 27 -16.52 -2.33 12.62
N ASN A 28 -15.33 -2.89 12.83
CA ASN A 28 -14.12 -2.14 13.20
C ASN A 28 -13.16 -1.97 12.01
N ALA A 29 -13.66 -1.97 10.77
CA ALA A 29 -12.83 -1.64 9.62
C ALA A 29 -12.30 -0.19 9.77
N LYS A 30 -11.07 0.04 9.31
CA LYS A 30 -10.40 1.35 9.44
C LYS A 30 -10.09 1.99 8.09
N THR A 31 -10.19 1.20 7.03
CA THR A 31 -9.86 1.58 5.65
C THR A 31 -11.06 1.47 4.69
N ARG A 32 -12.21 1.01 5.18
CA ARG A 32 -13.44 0.84 4.40
C ARG A 32 -14.60 1.39 5.22
N ALA A 33 -15.30 2.40 4.68
CA ALA A 33 -16.38 3.10 5.38
C ALA A 33 -17.69 2.29 5.41
N GLY A 34 -18.08 1.72 4.27
CA GLY A 34 -19.31 0.95 4.08
C GLY A 34 -19.07 -0.42 3.44
N VAL A 35 -20.05 -1.31 3.50
CA VAL A 35 -20.12 -2.53 2.66
C VAL A 35 -21.55 -3.02 2.55
N CYS A 36 -21.96 -3.37 1.33
CA CYS A 36 -23.18 -4.09 1.05
C CYS A 36 -22.93 -5.61 0.99
N ARG A 37 -23.74 -6.39 1.71
CA ARG A 37 -23.71 -7.86 1.74
C ARG A 37 -25.08 -8.39 1.30
N PRO A 38 -25.34 -8.52 -0.01
CA PRO A 38 -26.65 -8.90 -0.52
C PRO A 38 -27.07 -10.32 -0.12
N ALA A 39 -26.13 -11.26 -0.03
CA ALA A 39 -26.40 -12.65 0.36
C ALA A 39 -27.05 -12.78 1.75
N THR A 40 -26.69 -11.89 2.69
CA THR A 40 -27.22 -11.88 4.06
C THR A 40 -28.17 -10.71 4.33
N LYS A 41 -28.45 -9.91 3.29
CA LYS A 41 -29.21 -8.64 3.35
C LYS A 41 -28.68 -7.72 4.46
N GLN A 42 -27.41 -7.36 4.39
CA GLN A 42 -26.79 -6.45 5.37
C GLN A 42 -26.12 -5.26 4.71
N ILE A 43 -26.25 -4.10 5.35
CA ILE A 43 -25.36 -2.96 5.16
C ILE A 43 -24.45 -2.87 6.38
N GLY A 44 -23.14 -2.82 6.18
CA GLY A 44 -22.14 -2.69 7.22
C GLY A 44 -21.45 -1.34 7.18
N LEU A 45 -21.34 -0.66 8.32
CA LEU A 45 -20.62 0.60 8.45
C LEU A 45 -19.45 0.46 9.42
N SER A 46 -18.35 1.15 9.18
CA SER A 46 -17.20 1.15 10.08
C SER A 46 -17.42 2.12 11.24
N ARG A 47 -17.48 1.62 12.50
CA ARG A 47 -17.60 2.48 13.69
C ARG A 47 -16.51 3.56 13.75
N PRO A 48 -15.22 3.24 13.55
CA PRO A 48 -14.15 4.24 13.64
C PRO A 48 -14.31 5.38 12.63
N LEU A 49 -14.68 5.06 11.40
CA LEU A 49 -14.89 6.07 10.35
C LEU A 49 -16.16 6.89 10.56
N MET A 50 -17.28 6.28 10.96
CA MET A 50 -18.52 7.03 11.24
C MET A 50 -18.34 8.06 12.36
N GLY A 51 -17.48 7.78 13.34
CA GLY A 51 -17.17 8.73 14.42
C GLY A 51 -16.48 10.01 13.93
N ILE A 52 -15.64 9.92 12.90
CA ILE A 52 -14.84 11.05 12.38
C ILE A 52 -15.43 11.70 11.13
N TYR A 53 -16.44 11.09 10.51
CA TYR A 53 -17.10 11.63 9.32
C TYR A 53 -18.13 12.71 9.69
N THR A 54 -18.30 13.67 8.77
CA THR A 54 -19.42 14.60 8.81
C THR A 54 -20.74 13.88 8.47
N ILE A 55 -21.87 14.51 8.77
CA ILE A 55 -23.18 13.94 8.45
C ILE A 55 -23.35 13.70 6.94
N GLU A 56 -22.81 14.58 6.10
CA GLU A 56 -22.84 14.45 4.64
C GLU A 56 -22.01 13.24 4.20
N GLN A 57 -20.82 13.05 4.78
CA GLN A 57 -19.95 11.91 4.47
C GLN A 57 -20.56 10.58 4.91
N VAL A 58 -21.24 10.55 6.06
CA VAL A 58 -21.97 9.34 6.50
C VAL A 58 -23.19 9.10 5.60
N THR A 59 -23.96 10.13 5.27
CA THR A 59 -25.09 10.02 4.35
C THR A 59 -24.65 9.46 2.99
N ASP A 60 -23.58 10.00 2.41
CA ASP A 60 -23.03 9.53 1.14
C ASP A 60 -22.56 8.06 1.23
N THR A 61 -21.89 7.69 2.32
CA THR A 61 -21.48 6.29 2.58
C THR A 61 -22.68 5.35 2.64
N VAL A 62 -23.73 5.72 3.37
CA VAL A 62 -24.93 4.88 3.51
C VAL A 62 -25.65 4.75 2.18
N LEU A 63 -25.86 5.86 1.46
CA LEU A 63 -26.52 5.85 0.16
C LEU A 63 -25.71 5.07 -0.87
N HIS A 64 -24.38 5.09 -0.81
CA HIS A 64 -23.50 4.26 -1.64
C HIS A 64 -23.82 2.76 -1.46
N GLU A 65 -23.92 2.29 -0.22
CA GLU A 65 -24.22 0.88 0.07
C GLU A 65 -25.69 0.52 -0.24
N ILE A 66 -26.63 1.46 -0.04
CA ILE A 66 -28.02 1.30 -0.47
C ILE A 66 -28.10 1.17 -1.99
N ALA A 67 -27.36 1.96 -2.76
CA ALA A 67 -27.32 1.84 -4.21
C ALA A 67 -26.90 0.43 -4.64
N HIS A 68 -25.84 -0.13 -4.03
CA HIS A 68 -25.44 -1.52 -4.26
C HIS A 68 -26.54 -2.53 -3.92
N ALA A 69 -27.25 -2.31 -2.81
CA ALA A 69 -28.36 -3.18 -2.41
C ALA A 69 -29.52 -3.15 -3.43
N LEU A 70 -29.77 -1.99 -4.05
CA LEU A 70 -30.85 -1.79 -5.02
C LEU A 70 -30.53 -2.37 -6.40
N VAL A 71 -29.29 -2.20 -6.89
CA VAL A 71 -28.90 -2.71 -8.22
C VAL A 71 -28.51 -4.20 -8.19
N GLY A 72 -28.04 -4.69 -7.04
CA GLY A 72 -27.65 -6.09 -6.85
C GLY A 72 -26.22 -6.41 -7.25
N ALA A 73 -25.74 -7.58 -6.83
CA ALA A 73 -24.31 -7.94 -6.81
C ALA A 73 -23.62 -8.04 -8.19
N LYS A 74 -24.39 -8.11 -9.28
CA LYS A 74 -23.83 -8.15 -10.65
C LYS A 74 -23.31 -6.77 -11.10
N HIS A 75 -23.79 -5.71 -10.47
CA HIS A 75 -23.39 -4.34 -10.76
C HIS A 75 -22.32 -3.93 -9.75
N GLY A 76 -21.11 -3.66 -10.24
CA GLY A 76 -20.09 -2.93 -9.49
C GLY A 76 -20.40 -1.44 -9.51
N HIS A 77 -19.38 -0.58 -9.54
CA HIS A 77 -19.54 0.86 -9.75
C HIS A 77 -19.78 1.22 -11.22
N ASP A 78 -20.64 0.48 -11.92
CA ASP A 78 -20.95 0.70 -13.34
C ASP A 78 -21.96 1.83 -13.56
N ALA A 79 -22.40 2.02 -14.81
CA ALA A 79 -23.36 3.06 -15.17
C ALA A 79 -24.72 2.89 -14.48
N VAL A 80 -25.17 1.65 -14.27
CA VAL A 80 -26.46 1.35 -13.61
C VAL A 80 -26.38 1.69 -12.13
N TRP A 81 -25.29 1.29 -11.47
CA TRP A 81 -25.03 1.68 -10.10
C TRP A 81 -24.91 3.20 -9.95
N ARG A 82 -24.13 3.86 -10.80
CA ARG A 82 -23.89 5.31 -10.72
C ARG A 82 -25.18 6.10 -10.92
N ALA A 83 -26.00 5.72 -11.89
CA ALA A 83 -27.31 6.34 -12.11
C ALA A 83 -28.23 6.15 -10.89
N THR A 84 -28.23 4.97 -10.29
CA THR A 84 -29.02 4.70 -9.09
C THR A 84 -28.52 5.48 -7.88
N ALA A 85 -27.20 5.51 -7.66
CA ALA A 85 -26.54 6.27 -6.59
C ALA A 85 -26.92 7.75 -6.67
N GLN A 86 -26.76 8.38 -7.84
CA GLN A 86 -27.10 9.79 -8.04
C GLN A 86 -28.59 10.07 -7.85
N ARG A 87 -29.46 9.18 -8.35
CA ARG A 87 -30.91 9.29 -8.19
C ARG A 87 -31.36 9.28 -6.73
N ILE A 88 -30.64 8.58 -5.85
CA ILE A 88 -30.95 8.52 -4.41
C ILE A 88 -30.18 9.56 -3.58
N GLY A 89 -29.41 10.44 -4.22
CA GLY A 89 -28.67 11.53 -3.56
C GLY A 89 -27.23 11.19 -3.15
N CYS A 90 -26.68 10.05 -3.57
CA CYS A 90 -25.25 9.76 -3.43
C CYS A 90 -24.46 10.50 -4.52
N SER A 91 -23.23 10.91 -4.19
CA SER A 91 -22.28 11.53 -5.12
C SER A 91 -21.98 10.67 -6.36
N GLY A 92 -22.11 9.34 -6.23
CA GLY A 92 -21.71 8.39 -7.26
C GLY A 92 -20.19 8.26 -7.40
N THR A 93 -19.44 8.77 -6.43
CA THR A 93 -17.97 8.68 -6.42
C THR A 93 -17.54 7.32 -5.88
N ARG A 94 -16.67 6.62 -6.63
CA ARG A 94 -16.15 5.31 -6.21
C ARG A 94 -15.10 5.42 -5.11
N CYS A 95 -14.17 6.36 -5.26
CA CYS A 95 -13.03 6.51 -4.39
C CYS A 95 -13.34 7.55 -3.31
N VAL A 96 -12.96 7.24 -2.07
CA VAL A 96 -12.95 8.24 -1.00
C VAL A 96 -12.02 9.38 -1.44
N PRO A 97 -12.52 10.64 -1.51
CA PRO A 97 -11.71 11.78 -1.94
C PRO A 97 -10.42 11.94 -1.13
N GLU A 98 -9.41 12.57 -1.72
CA GLU A 98 -8.26 13.05 -0.96
C GLU A 98 -8.73 14.09 0.06
N GLY A 99 -8.26 14.00 1.30
CA GLY A 99 -8.64 14.91 2.39
C GLY A 99 -9.78 14.41 3.30
N VAL A 100 -10.46 13.30 2.98
CA VAL A 100 -11.41 12.70 3.93
C VAL A 100 -10.64 12.16 5.15
N PRO A 101 -11.11 12.42 6.39
CA PRO A 101 -10.49 11.92 7.60
C PRO A 101 -10.22 10.41 7.51
N ARG A 102 -9.02 10.00 7.89
CA ARG A 102 -8.62 8.59 7.97
C ARG A 102 -8.40 8.23 9.41
N VAL A 103 -8.70 6.99 9.75
CA VAL A 103 -8.23 6.45 11.03
C VAL A 103 -6.73 6.25 10.89
N GLU A 104 -5.96 6.92 11.73
CA GLU A 104 -4.50 6.76 11.69
C GLU A 104 -4.08 5.39 12.24
N GLY A 105 -3.06 4.82 11.61
CA GLY A 105 -2.44 3.60 12.08
C GLY A 105 -1.56 3.81 13.31
N SER A 106 -1.52 2.83 14.22
CA SER A 106 -0.60 2.89 15.37
C SER A 106 0.87 2.73 14.99
N TRP A 107 1.15 2.28 13.77
CA TRP A 107 2.50 2.28 13.21
C TRP A 107 2.69 3.52 12.37
N VAL A 108 3.73 4.31 12.66
CA VAL A 108 4.06 5.55 11.93
C VAL A 108 5.43 5.38 11.29
N GLY A 109 5.51 5.61 9.99
CA GLY A 109 6.73 5.54 9.21
C GLY A 109 7.18 6.93 8.79
N PHE A 110 8.46 7.25 8.99
CA PHE A 110 9.08 8.50 8.53
C PHE A 110 10.18 8.19 7.53
N CYS A 111 10.19 8.88 6.38
CA CYS A 111 11.29 8.81 5.43
C CYS A 111 12.35 9.88 5.75
N PRO A 112 13.58 9.76 5.22
CA PRO A 112 14.65 10.75 5.48
C PRO A 112 14.32 12.20 5.06
N ALA A 113 13.40 12.38 4.11
CA ALA A 113 12.93 13.70 3.69
C ALA A 113 11.82 14.29 4.61
N GLY A 114 11.47 13.62 5.71
CA GLY A 114 10.48 14.11 6.68
C GLY A 114 9.02 13.74 6.38
N HIS A 115 8.71 13.14 5.23
CA HIS A 115 7.35 12.66 4.97
C HIS A 115 6.96 11.51 5.89
N SER A 116 5.72 11.53 6.38
CA SER A 116 5.14 10.49 7.21
C SER A 116 4.10 9.63 6.48
N THR A 117 3.90 8.42 6.97
CA THR A 117 2.82 7.50 6.58
C THR A 117 2.41 6.68 7.79
N THR A 118 1.21 6.10 7.79
CA THR A 118 0.77 5.21 8.87
C THR A 118 0.32 3.84 8.39
N ALA A 119 0.34 2.87 9.29
CA ALA A 119 -0.14 1.52 9.08
C ALA A 119 -0.87 1.00 10.33
N HIS A 120 -1.99 0.31 10.14
CA HIS A 120 -2.75 -0.25 11.26
C HIS A 120 -2.10 -1.49 11.87
N ARG A 121 -1.25 -2.19 11.10
CA ARG A 121 -0.53 -3.40 11.51
C ARG A 121 0.97 -3.18 11.33
N ARG A 122 1.76 -3.98 12.05
CA ARG A 122 3.21 -4.00 11.89
C ARG A 122 3.56 -4.24 10.42
N PRO A 123 4.37 -3.39 9.78
CA PRO A 123 4.82 -3.64 8.41
C PRO A 123 5.58 -4.96 8.33
N THR A 124 5.25 -5.76 7.31
CA THR A 124 5.90 -7.06 7.06
C THR A 124 6.91 -6.99 5.91
N ARG A 125 6.88 -5.91 5.11
CA ARG A 125 7.74 -5.65 3.96
C ARG A 125 8.35 -4.25 4.05
N VAL A 126 9.52 -4.07 3.45
CA VAL A 126 10.17 -2.77 3.35
C VAL A 126 9.41 -1.90 2.36
N ARG A 127 9.13 -0.66 2.76
CA ARG A 127 8.39 0.31 1.95
C ARG A 127 9.19 1.59 1.82
N SER A 128 9.17 2.19 0.64
CA SER A 128 9.73 3.52 0.37
C SER A 128 8.63 4.55 0.15
N CYS A 129 8.99 5.82 0.33
CA CYS A 129 8.08 6.94 0.23
C CYS A 129 7.71 7.25 -1.22
N SER A 130 6.43 7.10 -1.53
CA SER A 130 5.87 7.39 -2.86
C SER A 130 5.89 8.88 -3.21
N ARG A 131 5.99 9.77 -2.21
CA ARG A 131 6.17 11.21 -2.42
C ARG A 131 7.59 11.57 -2.84
N CYS A 132 8.58 10.81 -2.38
CA CYS A 132 9.98 11.00 -2.80
C CYS A 132 10.23 10.39 -4.19
N SER A 133 9.65 9.23 -4.47
CA SER A 133 9.76 8.56 -5.77
C SER A 133 8.54 7.69 -6.04
N ARG A 134 8.01 7.72 -7.28
CA ARG A 134 6.91 6.84 -7.69
C ARG A 134 7.30 5.37 -7.75
N ALA A 135 8.60 5.09 -7.92
CA ALA A 135 9.16 3.73 -7.86
C ALA A 135 9.78 3.46 -6.48
N PHE A 136 10.08 2.19 -6.19
CA PHE A 136 10.79 1.86 -4.97
C PHE A 136 12.17 2.54 -4.94
N ASP A 137 12.44 3.32 -3.91
CA ASP A 137 13.71 3.99 -3.69
C ASP A 137 14.27 3.65 -2.31
N ARG A 138 15.45 3.03 -2.30
CA ARG A 138 16.16 2.62 -1.09
C ARG A 138 16.55 3.80 -0.19
N ASN A 139 16.72 5.00 -0.77
CA ASN A 139 17.06 6.22 -0.03
C ASN A 139 15.82 6.87 0.60
N ALA A 140 14.62 6.40 0.25
CA ALA A 140 13.36 6.90 0.75
C ALA A 140 12.62 5.88 1.63
N VAL A 141 13.33 4.89 2.20
CA VAL A 141 12.73 3.85 3.04
C VAL A 141 12.19 4.44 4.34
N PHE A 142 11.01 4.00 4.76
CA PHE A 142 10.40 4.43 6.02
C PHE A 142 11.05 3.74 7.23
N ALA A 143 11.44 4.54 8.22
CA ALA A 143 11.74 4.10 9.57
C ALA A 143 10.44 4.10 10.39
N TRP A 144 10.12 2.97 11.04
CA TRP A 144 8.83 2.76 11.69
C TRP A 144 8.91 2.85 13.21
N THR A 145 7.91 3.51 13.80
CA THR A 145 7.62 3.47 15.24
C THR A 145 6.24 2.85 15.47
N TYR A 146 6.02 2.29 16.66
CA TYR A 146 4.71 1.86 17.13
C TYR A 146 4.31 2.73 18.31
N ARG A 147 3.22 3.48 18.18
CA ARG A 147 2.74 4.43 19.19
C ARG A 147 3.84 5.39 19.66
N GLY A 148 4.65 5.88 18.71
CA GLY A 148 5.76 6.80 18.98
C GLY A 148 7.05 6.14 19.49
N GLN A 149 7.02 4.85 19.81
CA GLN A 149 8.19 4.13 20.33
C GLN A 149 8.85 3.29 19.25
N ALA A 150 10.17 3.16 19.32
CA ALA A 150 10.88 2.17 18.50
C ALA A 150 10.33 0.78 18.83
N ALA A 151 9.94 0.02 17.80
CA ALA A 151 9.42 -1.32 17.98
C ALA A 151 10.18 -2.30 17.08
N PRO A 152 10.59 -3.47 17.61
CA PRO A 152 11.38 -4.42 16.85
C PRO A 152 10.57 -4.95 15.67
N MET A 153 11.18 -4.89 14.50
CA MET A 153 10.62 -5.47 13.28
C MET A 153 10.85 -6.99 13.27
N GLN A 154 9.99 -7.73 12.56
CA GLN A 154 10.15 -9.17 12.45
C GLN A 154 11.41 -9.53 11.63
N ALA A 155 11.96 -10.72 11.87
CA ALA A 155 13.19 -11.19 11.21
C ALA A 155 13.13 -11.11 9.67
N ALA A 156 11.99 -11.44 9.06
CA ALA A 156 11.79 -11.34 7.63
C ALA A 156 11.92 -9.89 7.11
N TYR A 157 11.37 -8.92 7.84
CA TYR A 157 11.51 -7.50 7.53
C TYR A 157 12.96 -7.05 7.71
N ALA A 158 13.62 -7.43 8.81
CA ALA A 158 15.03 -7.09 9.05
C ALA A 158 15.94 -7.64 7.94
N ALA A 159 15.75 -8.90 7.52
CA ALA A 159 16.49 -9.48 6.41
C ALA A 159 16.24 -8.76 5.08
N GLU A 160 15.00 -8.32 4.83
CA GLU A 160 14.66 -7.52 3.66
C GLU A 160 15.29 -6.11 3.72
N MET A 161 15.31 -5.46 4.88
CA MET A 161 16.01 -4.20 5.10
C MET A 161 17.50 -4.32 4.82
N ILE A 162 18.15 -5.40 5.30
CA ILE A 162 19.56 -5.69 5.02
C ILE A 162 19.77 -5.86 3.52
N ARG A 163 18.87 -6.53 2.77
CA ARG A 163 19.00 -6.64 1.31
C ARG A 163 18.83 -5.29 0.60
N VAL A 164 17.88 -4.47 1.05
CA VAL A 164 17.62 -3.13 0.49
C VAL A 164 18.79 -2.18 0.73
N GLN A 165 19.37 -2.20 1.93
CA GLN A 165 20.50 -1.36 2.32
C GLN A 165 21.85 -1.92 1.80
N GLY A 166 22.00 -3.24 1.86
CA GLY A 166 23.20 -4.01 1.47
C GLY A 166 23.49 -4.00 -0.04
N GLY A 167 22.60 -3.45 -0.87
CA GLY A 167 22.90 -3.12 -2.25
C GLY A 167 23.96 -2.01 -2.44
N ARG A 168 24.67 -1.60 -1.37
CA ARG A 168 25.78 -0.64 -1.36
C ARG A 168 27.16 -1.26 -1.06
N THR A 169 27.31 -2.58 -0.87
CA THR A 169 28.63 -3.16 -0.53
C THR A 169 29.60 -3.33 -1.72
N GLY A 170 29.35 -2.65 -2.83
CA GLY A 170 30.31 -2.52 -3.93
C GLY A 170 30.25 -1.11 -4.50
N VAL A 171 31.41 -0.51 -4.75
CA VAL A 171 31.54 0.67 -5.62
C VAL A 171 30.71 0.39 -6.87
N ALA A 172 29.80 1.28 -7.23
CA ALA A 172 28.98 1.11 -8.42
C ALA A 172 29.87 1.34 -9.65
N PHE A 173 30.34 0.26 -10.26
CA PHE A 173 31.12 0.30 -11.49
C PHE A 173 30.23 0.61 -12.70
N LYS A 174 30.77 1.38 -13.65
CA LYS A 174 30.15 1.77 -14.91
C LYS A 174 30.49 0.79 -16.03
N ILE A 175 29.73 0.84 -17.12
CA ILE A 175 30.10 0.17 -18.37
C ILE A 175 31.43 0.78 -18.84
N GLY A 176 32.40 -0.07 -19.17
CA GLY A 176 33.77 0.31 -19.48
C GLY A 176 34.75 0.16 -18.32
N ASP A 177 34.28 0.06 -17.07
CA ASP A 177 35.17 -0.12 -15.92
C ASP A 177 35.83 -1.50 -15.96
N ARG A 178 37.14 -1.52 -15.68
CA ARG A 178 37.90 -2.75 -15.48
C ARG A 178 37.78 -3.21 -14.04
N VAL A 179 37.44 -4.47 -13.86
CA VAL A 179 37.11 -5.05 -12.57
C VAL A 179 37.66 -6.46 -12.42
N ARG A 180 37.85 -6.90 -11.17
CA ARG A 180 38.20 -8.28 -10.82
C ARG A 180 36.99 -9.01 -10.25
N LEU A 181 36.82 -10.28 -10.64
CA LEU A 181 35.77 -11.14 -10.13
C LEU A 181 36.21 -11.81 -8.82
N LYS A 182 35.47 -11.58 -7.73
CA LYS A 182 35.67 -12.24 -6.43
C LYS A 182 35.15 -13.69 -6.46
N GLY A 183 35.80 -14.57 -5.70
CA GLY A 183 35.35 -15.95 -5.44
C GLY A 183 36.46 -17.00 -5.61
N GLY A 184 36.25 -18.22 -5.11
CA GLY A 184 37.23 -19.32 -5.14
C GLY A 184 37.01 -20.36 -6.26
N GLY A 185 36.14 -20.08 -7.24
CA GLY A 185 35.84 -21.00 -8.35
C GLY A 185 36.70 -20.75 -9.59
N LYS A 186 36.44 -21.48 -10.69
CA LYS A 186 37.17 -21.39 -11.98
C LYS A 186 37.27 -19.99 -12.61
N TYR A 187 36.45 -19.05 -12.16
CA TYR A 187 36.40 -17.66 -12.64
C TYR A 187 36.83 -16.63 -11.59
N GLY A 188 37.21 -17.10 -10.40
CA GLY A 188 37.74 -16.27 -9.32
C GLY A 188 39.08 -15.65 -9.71
N GLY A 189 39.25 -14.36 -9.40
CA GLY A 189 40.46 -13.60 -9.74
C GLY A 189 40.55 -13.17 -11.20
N LEU A 190 39.61 -13.56 -12.07
CA LEU A 190 39.60 -13.10 -13.45
C LEU A 190 39.32 -11.60 -13.51
N VAL A 191 40.08 -10.94 -14.38
CA VAL A 191 39.92 -9.53 -14.69
C VAL A 191 39.14 -9.39 -16.00
N GLY A 192 38.24 -8.43 -16.05
CA GLY A 192 37.51 -8.11 -17.26
C GLY A 192 36.91 -6.71 -17.25
N THR A 193 36.22 -6.39 -18.33
CA THR A 193 35.58 -5.08 -18.52
C THR A 193 34.07 -5.25 -18.46
N ILE A 194 33.39 -4.36 -17.74
CA ILE A 194 31.93 -4.38 -17.70
C ILE A 194 31.40 -3.91 -19.05
N VAL A 195 30.71 -4.79 -19.76
CA VAL A 195 30.10 -4.46 -21.06
C VAL A 195 28.60 -4.17 -20.94
N LYS A 196 27.96 -4.63 -19.86
CA LYS A 196 26.54 -4.38 -19.62
C LYS A 196 26.18 -4.48 -18.14
N GLN A 197 25.38 -3.54 -17.65
CA GLN A 197 24.77 -3.58 -16.32
C GLN A 197 23.31 -4.02 -16.41
N GLY A 198 22.97 -5.12 -15.73
CA GLY A 198 21.60 -5.56 -15.53
C GLY A 198 21.03 -5.06 -14.19
N ARG A 199 19.79 -5.45 -13.87
CA ARG A 199 19.12 -5.03 -12.62
C ARG A 199 19.79 -5.55 -11.33
N SER A 200 20.54 -6.65 -11.40
CA SER A 200 21.16 -7.31 -10.24
C SER A 200 22.56 -7.88 -10.48
N ARG A 201 23.15 -7.64 -11.66
CA ARG A 201 24.42 -8.25 -12.10
C ARG A 201 25.12 -7.41 -13.16
N TYR A 202 26.43 -7.57 -13.26
CA TYR A 202 27.25 -7.12 -14.37
C TYR A 202 27.48 -8.27 -15.38
N HIS A 203 27.55 -7.92 -16.65
CA HIS A 203 28.13 -8.77 -17.67
C HIS A 203 29.56 -8.27 -17.90
N VAL A 204 30.53 -9.13 -17.64
CA VAL A 204 31.95 -8.79 -17.64
C VAL A 204 32.61 -9.59 -18.75
N GLN A 205 33.17 -8.89 -19.73
CA GLN A 205 33.98 -9.52 -20.78
C GLN A 205 35.34 -9.86 -20.20
N THR A 206 35.65 -11.16 -20.09
CA THR A 206 36.92 -11.66 -19.57
C THR A 206 37.66 -12.46 -20.64
N ARG A 207 38.90 -12.87 -20.35
CA ARG A 207 39.65 -13.81 -21.21
C ARG A 207 38.98 -15.19 -21.39
N ALA A 208 38.11 -15.57 -20.46
CA ALA A 208 37.35 -16.82 -20.51
C ALA A 208 36.00 -16.66 -21.26
N GLY A 209 35.75 -15.49 -21.85
CA GLY A 209 34.48 -15.12 -22.46
C GLY A 209 33.63 -14.19 -21.59
N LEU A 210 32.37 -14.01 -22.00
CA LEU A 210 31.40 -13.15 -21.32
C LEU A 210 30.84 -13.86 -20.08
N LEU A 211 31.05 -13.28 -18.90
CA LEU A 211 30.61 -13.83 -17.62
C LEU A 211 29.58 -12.95 -16.94
N ASN A 212 28.65 -13.59 -16.22
CA ASN A 212 27.65 -12.91 -15.40
C ASN A 212 28.09 -12.91 -13.93
N ALA A 213 28.31 -11.74 -13.35
CA ALA A 213 28.73 -11.58 -11.96
C ALA A 213 27.71 -10.73 -11.18
N THR A 214 27.30 -11.19 -9.99
CA THR A 214 26.49 -10.35 -9.10
C THR A 214 27.31 -9.12 -8.66
N PHE A 215 26.65 -8.02 -8.30
CA PHE A 215 27.38 -6.80 -7.91
C PHE A 215 28.37 -7.02 -6.74
N ALA A 216 28.06 -7.93 -5.82
CA ALA A 216 28.93 -8.28 -4.70
C ALA A 216 30.18 -9.07 -5.12
N MET A 217 30.18 -9.70 -6.30
CA MET A 217 31.30 -10.49 -6.83
C MET A 217 32.27 -9.66 -7.67
N VAL A 218 32.15 -8.33 -7.67
CA VAL A 218 32.97 -7.45 -8.51
C VAL A 218 33.73 -6.47 -7.62
N GLU A 219 35.02 -6.31 -7.87
CA GLU A 219 35.91 -5.44 -7.11
C GLU A 219 36.81 -4.60 -8.04
N PRO A 220 37.32 -3.45 -7.57
CA PRO A 220 38.19 -2.62 -8.40
C PRO A 220 39.52 -3.34 -8.62
N LEU A 221 40.18 -3.03 -9.74
CA LEU A 221 41.60 -3.31 -9.86
C LEU A 221 42.34 -2.31 -8.98
N ALA A 222 43.01 -2.81 -7.94
CA ALA A 222 43.98 -2.02 -7.19
C ALA A 222 45.13 -1.58 -8.09
#